data_AF-A0A969JF94-F1
#
_entry.id   AF-A0A969JF94-F1
#
_cell.length_a   1.000
_cell.length_b   1.000
_cell.length_c   1.000
_cell.angle_alpha   90.00
_cell.angle_beta   90.00
_cell.angle_gamma   90.00
#
_symmetry.space_group_name_H-M   'P 1'
#
loop_
_entity.id
_entity.type
_entity.pdbx_description
1 polymer ?
#
loop_
_entity_poly.entity_id
_entity_poly.type
_entity_poly.pdbx_seq_one_letter_code
_entity_poly.pdbx_strand_id
1 'polypeptide(L)'
;RAGTGKTALVATLGPDVEIIATDSNMRTLLNLKDKFYEERLKAEITPCYDDTPTSAGGFTKAKNRIIQISNEIAQSKYNRKVLAIDSLTTLAEGAMKYVLTSTGKWGIKAPTQPEWGQGITYVEQLINILRGLPIPVIVIAELLGVPAADAPHLLDWSHRLVAMYQFRRSRAIEDEAAKRRGGRDHGALRRGGGPLPPEHEARAPGRA
;
A
#
# COMPACT_ATOMS: atom_id res chain seq x y z
N ARG A 1 0.25 3.90 15.29
CA ARG A 1 -1.04 4.23 15.96
C ARG A 1 -2.13 4.03 14.92
N ALA A 2 -2.70 2.83 14.84
CA ALA A 2 -3.94 2.58 14.08
C ALA A 2 -5.11 3.20 14.86
N GLY A 3 -6.09 3.79 14.17
CA GLY A 3 -7.26 4.40 14.80
C GLY A 3 -7.33 5.94 14.76
N THR A 4 -6.95 6.54 13.63
CA THR A 4 -7.14 8.00 13.40
C THR A 4 -8.58 8.38 13.02
N GLY A 5 -9.52 7.42 13.05
CA GLY A 5 -10.95 7.66 12.78
C GLY A 5 -11.33 7.79 11.31
N LYS A 6 -10.40 7.58 10.35
CA LYS A 6 -10.67 7.72 8.90
C LYS A 6 -11.77 6.78 8.42
N THR A 7 -11.64 5.50 8.75
CA THR A 7 -12.65 4.48 8.44
C THR A 7 -14.00 4.83 9.09
N ALA A 8 -13.97 5.27 10.35
CA ALA A 8 -15.17 5.67 11.07
C ALA A 8 -15.83 6.93 10.48
N LEU A 9 -15.05 7.85 9.91
CA LEU A 9 -15.54 9.02 9.18
C LEU A 9 -16.18 8.61 7.86
N VAL A 10 -15.52 7.76 7.07
CA VAL A 10 -16.09 7.28 5.79
C VAL A 10 -17.38 6.50 6.02
N ALA A 11 -17.41 5.67 7.07
CA ALA A 11 -18.59 4.90 7.41
C ALA A 11 -19.80 5.77 7.81
N THR A 12 -19.64 7.06 8.14
CA THR A 12 -20.81 7.93 8.41
C THR A 12 -21.69 8.16 7.19
N LEU A 13 -21.23 7.78 5.99
CA LEU A 13 -22.05 7.75 4.78
C LEU A 13 -23.12 6.64 4.82
N GLY A 14 -23.06 5.74 5.81
CA GLY A 14 -24.07 4.72 6.05
C GLY A 14 -24.34 3.87 4.80
N PRO A 15 -25.60 3.66 4.39
CA PRO A 15 -25.94 2.76 3.29
C PRO A 15 -25.42 3.24 1.93
N ASP A 16 -24.95 4.48 1.79
CA ASP A 16 -24.43 4.99 0.53
C ASP A 16 -22.98 4.57 0.23
N VAL A 17 -22.27 3.96 1.19
CA VAL A 17 -20.87 3.55 1.02
C VAL A 17 -20.66 2.03 1.13
N GLU A 18 -19.79 1.52 0.27
CA GLU A 18 -19.11 0.24 0.48
C GLU A 18 -17.62 0.48 0.75
N ILE A 19 -17.10 -0.18 1.77
CA ILE A 19 -15.70 -0.10 2.20
C ILE A 19 -15.05 -1.45 1.93
N ILE A 20 -14.12 -1.49 0.97
CA ILE A 20 -13.22 -2.63 0.76
C ILE A 20 -12.13 -2.55 1.82
N ALA A 21 -12.28 -3.34 2.88
CA ALA A 21 -11.36 -3.39 4.01
C ALA A 21 -10.22 -4.39 3.74
N THR A 22 -9.07 -3.93 3.28
CA THR A 22 -7.86 -4.73 3.02
C THR A 22 -7.01 -4.94 4.26
N ASP A 23 -7.33 -4.29 5.36
CA ASP A 23 -6.79 -4.58 6.69
C ASP A 23 -7.89 -5.07 7.66
N SER A 24 -7.46 -5.76 8.73
CA SER A 24 -8.36 -6.29 9.75
C SER A 24 -8.61 -5.31 10.92
N ASN A 25 -8.08 -4.08 10.85
CA ASN A 25 -8.09 -3.11 11.94
C ASN A 25 -9.37 -2.26 11.99
N MET A 26 -10.53 -2.91 11.87
CA MET A 26 -11.86 -2.27 11.94
C MET A 26 -12.32 -1.88 13.36
N ARG A 27 -11.45 -2.04 14.36
CA ARG A 27 -11.75 -1.81 15.79
C ARG A 27 -12.28 -0.40 16.08
N THR A 28 -11.88 0.59 15.30
CA THR A 28 -12.31 1.99 15.50
C THR A 28 -13.78 2.19 15.13
N LEU A 29 -14.28 1.45 14.14
CA LEU A 29 -15.65 1.57 13.65
C LEU A 29 -16.66 1.01 14.66
N LEU A 30 -16.34 -0.12 15.30
CA LEU A 30 -17.21 -0.80 16.27
C LEU A 30 -17.18 -0.19 17.67
N ASN A 31 -16.09 0.48 18.07
CA ASN A 31 -15.92 0.97 19.43
C ASN A 31 -16.36 2.44 19.63
N LEU A 32 -16.60 3.19 18.56
CA LEU A 32 -16.94 4.62 18.64
C LEU A 32 -18.46 4.83 18.75
N LYS A 33 -18.97 4.83 19.99
CA LYS A 33 -20.39 5.04 20.32
C LYS A 33 -20.78 6.52 20.39
N ASP A 34 -20.61 7.25 19.30
CA ASP A 34 -21.06 8.64 19.17
C ASP A 34 -22.41 8.74 18.43
N LYS A 35 -22.85 9.98 18.15
CA LYS A 35 -24.12 10.25 17.45
C LYS A 35 -24.23 9.64 16.04
N PHE A 36 -23.12 9.18 15.45
CA PHE A 36 -23.09 8.58 14.12
C PHE A 36 -22.98 7.05 14.17
N TYR A 37 -22.93 6.45 15.35
CA TYR A 37 -22.73 5.00 15.53
C TYR A 37 -23.74 4.17 14.72
N GLU A 38 -25.04 4.43 14.88
CA GLU A 38 -26.10 3.72 14.15
C GLU A 38 -26.00 3.90 12.64
N GLU A 39 -25.54 5.06 12.18
CA GLU A 39 -25.37 5.30 10.75
C GLU A 39 -24.17 4.52 10.19
N ARG A 40 -23.06 4.45 10.93
CA ARG A 40 -21.88 3.67 10.54
C ARG A 40 -22.16 2.19 10.37
N LEU A 41 -23.06 1.63 11.18
CA LEU A 41 -23.44 0.20 11.08
C LEU A 41 -24.16 -0.14 9.78
N LYS A 42 -24.67 0.86 9.05
CA LYS A 42 -25.35 0.67 7.76
C LYS A 42 -24.38 0.65 6.58
N ALA A 43 -23.12 1.05 6.78
CA ALA A 43 -22.08 0.95 5.76
C ALA A 43 -21.80 -0.51 5.42
N GLU A 44 -21.67 -0.80 4.12
CA GLU A 44 -21.24 -2.12 3.69
C GLU A 44 -19.72 -2.24 3.87
N ILE A 45 -19.27 -3.31 4.53
CA ILE A 45 -17.85 -3.59 4.72
C ILE A 45 -17.56 -4.92 4.04
N THR A 46 -16.70 -4.89 3.03
CA THR A 46 -16.26 -6.07 2.28
C THR A 46 -14.85 -6.45 2.74
N PRO A 47 -14.70 -7.46 3.63
CA PRO A 47 -13.40 -7.85 4.17
C PRO A 47 -12.54 -8.52 3.10
N CYS A 48 -11.39 -7.91 2.83
CA CYS A 48 -10.41 -8.28 1.82
C CYS A 48 -8.99 -8.37 2.41
N TYR A 49 -8.88 -8.92 3.61
CA TYR A 49 -7.59 -9.20 4.26
C TYR A 49 -7.29 -10.71 4.26
N ASP A 50 -6.02 -11.01 4.53
CA ASP A 50 -5.51 -12.38 4.65
C ASP A 50 -5.95 -12.99 5.99
N ASP A 51 -6.43 -14.24 5.96
CA ASP A 51 -6.82 -14.98 7.16
C ASP A 51 -5.57 -15.48 7.93
N THR A 52 -4.45 -15.62 7.22
CA THR A 52 -3.14 -15.98 7.79
C THR A 52 -2.01 -15.16 7.15
N PRO A 53 -0.88 -14.91 7.85
CA PRO A 53 0.24 -14.13 7.32
C PRO A 53 0.88 -14.70 6.05
N THR A 54 0.67 -15.99 5.77
CA THR A 54 1.21 -16.73 4.64
C THR A 54 0.26 -16.82 3.44
N SER A 55 -1.00 -16.41 3.60
CA SER A 55 -1.94 -16.34 2.49
C SER A 55 -1.78 -15.02 1.71
N ALA A 56 -2.01 -15.06 0.40
CA ALA A 56 -2.11 -13.89 -0.47
C ALA A 56 -3.58 -13.69 -0.93
N GLY A 57 -4.52 -14.01 -0.04
CA GLY A 57 -5.94 -14.07 -0.33
C GLY A 57 -6.59 -12.69 -0.36
N GLY A 58 -6.17 -11.78 0.52
CA GLY A 58 -6.74 -10.45 0.67
C GLY A 58 -6.68 -9.62 -0.61
N PHE A 59 -5.52 -9.60 -1.27
CA PHE A 59 -5.37 -8.92 -2.56
C PHE A 59 -6.28 -9.50 -3.64
N THR A 60 -6.39 -10.83 -3.69
CA THR A 60 -7.28 -11.53 -4.65
C THR A 60 -8.74 -11.19 -4.38
N LYS A 61 -9.18 -11.20 -3.12
CA LYS A 61 -10.52 -10.79 -2.70
C LYS A 61 -10.81 -9.34 -3.14
N ALA A 62 -9.90 -8.41 -2.86
CA ALA A 62 -10.03 -7.00 -3.24
C ALA A 62 -10.10 -6.81 -4.76
N LYS A 63 -9.17 -7.42 -5.51
CA LYS A 63 -9.13 -7.37 -6.97
C LYS A 63 -10.45 -7.87 -7.57
N ASN A 64 -10.91 -9.04 -7.14
CA ASN A 64 -12.14 -9.64 -7.65
C ASN A 64 -13.35 -8.75 -7.35
N ARG A 65 -13.44 -8.19 -6.13
CA ARG A 65 -14.54 -7.28 -5.79
C ARG A 65 -14.50 -6.00 -6.61
N ILE A 66 -13.34 -5.36 -6.79
CA ILE A 66 -13.22 -4.13 -7.60
C ILE A 66 -13.68 -4.38 -9.04
N ILE A 67 -13.27 -5.50 -9.65
CA ILE A 67 -13.72 -5.90 -10.99
C ILE A 67 -15.23 -6.15 -10.99
N GLN A 68 -15.75 -6.83 -9.98
CA GLN A 68 -17.18 -7.09 -9.85
C GLN A 68 -17.99 -5.80 -9.73
N ILE A 69 -17.56 -4.84 -8.91
CA ILE A 69 -18.21 -3.52 -8.77
C ILE A 69 -18.23 -2.80 -10.10
N SER A 70 -17.10 -2.78 -10.83
CA SER A 70 -17.04 -2.17 -12.16
C SER A 70 -18.09 -2.78 -13.11
N ASN A 71 -18.27 -4.11 -13.07
CA ASN A 71 -19.27 -4.80 -13.87
C ASN A 71 -20.70 -4.53 -13.39
N GLU A 72 -20.93 -4.48 -12.07
CA GLU A 72 -22.23 -4.18 -11.47
C GLU A 72 -22.67 -2.76 -11.82
N ILE A 73 -21.77 -1.79 -11.82
CA ILE A 73 -22.06 -0.41 -12.24
C ILE A 73 -22.42 -0.37 -13.73
N ALA A 74 -21.65 -1.05 -14.59
CA ALA A 74 -21.94 -1.11 -16.02
C ALA A 74 -23.31 -1.76 -16.32
N GLN A 75 -23.81 -2.60 -15.41
CA GLN A 75 -25.11 -3.26 -15.50
C GLN A 75 -26.21 -2.56 -14.68
N SER A 76 -25.95 -1.38 -14.10
CA SER A 76 -26.87 -0.66 -13.21
C SER A 76 -27.37 -1.48 -12.00
N LYS A 77 -26.55 -2.43 -11.53
CA LYS A 77 -26.82 -3.31 -10.37
C LYS A 77 -26.14 -2.84 -9.10
N TYR A 78 -25.17 -1.93 -9.20
CA TYR A 78 -24.49 -1.36 -8.06
C TYR A 78 -25.32 -0.24 -7.43
N ASN A 79 -25.61 -0.33 -6.14
CA ASN A 79 -26.55 0.55 -5.44
C ASN A 79 -25.89 1.53 -4.46
N ARG A 80 -24.57 1.50 -4.33
CA ARG A 80 -23.83 2.44 -3.46
C ARG A 80 -23.41 3.66 -4.26
N LYS A 81 -23.34 4.81 -3.59
CA LYS A 81 -22.95 6.09 -4.19
C LYS A 81 -21.47 6.37 -4.05
N VAL A 82 -20.79 5.73 -3.11
CA VAL A 82 -19.36 5.93 -2.82
C VAL A 82 -18.70 4.57 -2.61
N LEU A 83 -17.51 4.41 -3.19
CA LEU A 83 -16.63 3.28 -2.90
C LEU A 83 -15.46 3.77 -2.05
N ALA A 84 -15.10 3.06 -1.00
CA ALA A 84 -13.91 3.33 -0.22
C ALA A 84 -12.96 2.13 -0.21
N ILE A 85 -11.66 2.41 -0.31
CA ILE A 85 -10.58 1.42 -0.22
C ILE A 85 -9.82 1.68 1.07
N ASP A 86 -9.87 0.76 2.01
CA ASP A 86 -9.20 0.86 3.31
C ASP A 86 -8.29 -0.33 3.55
N SER A 87 -7.00 -0.31 3.18
CA SER A 87 -6.21 0.85 2.76
C SER A 87 -5.37 0.58 1.50
N LEU A 88 -4.88 1.65 0.87
CA LEU A 88 -3.92 1.57 -0.24
C LEU A 88 -2.63 0.85 0.16
N THR A 89 -2.19 1.09 1.39
CA THR A 89 -0.96 0.52 1.95
C THR A 89 -1.03 -1.00 1.95
N THR A 90 -2.07 -1.56 2.56
CA THR A 90 -2.28 -3.01 2.66
C THR A 90 -2.67 -3.63 1.32
N LEU A 91 -3.31 -2.87 0.42
CA LEU A 91 -3.53 -3.30 -0.96
C LEU A 91 -2.19 -3.49 -1.72
N ALA A 92 -1.26 -2.55 -1.59
CA ALA A 92 0.05 -2.62 -2.23
C ALA A 92 0.92 -3.75 -1.64
N GLU A 93 0.92 -3.93 -0.33
CA GLU A 93 1.56 -5.07 0.33
C GLU A 93 0.97 -6.40 -0.16
N GLY A 94 -0.36 -6.49 -0.23
CA GLY A 94 -1.08 -7.64 -0.76
C GLY A 94 -0.71 -7.95 -2.21
N ALA A 95 -0.53 -6.92 -3.06
CA ALA A 95 -0.09 -7.09 -4.44
C ALA A 95 1.31 -7.74 -4.50
N MET A 96 2.23 -7.30 -3.64
CA MET A 96 3.56 -7.90 -3.56
C MET A 96 3.50 -9.35 -3.07
N LYS A 97 2.68 -9.65 -2.05
CA LYS A 97 2.45 -11.03 -1.61
C LYS A 97 1.93 -11.90 -2.75
N TYR A 98 0.93 -11.41 -3.48
CA TYR A 98 0.35 -12.09 -4.63
C TYR A 98 1.41 -12.41 -5.71
N VAL A 99 2.26 -11.44 -6.06
CA VAL A 99 3.37 -11.66 -7.00
C VAL A 99 4.34 -12.72 -6.50
N LEU A 100 4.79 -12.64 -5.24
CA LEU A 100 5.74 -13.59 -4.67
C LEU A 100 5.16 -15.01 -4.61
N THR A 101 3.89 -15.15 -4.23
CA THR A 101 3.21 -16.45 -4.21
C THR A 101 3.03 -17.00 -5.63
N SER A 102 2.57 -16.18 -6.58
CA SER A 102 2.34 -16.62 -7.97
C SER A 102 3.62 -17.01 -8.72
N THR A 103 4.77 -16.44 -8.32
CA THR A 103 6.08 -16.75 -8.91
C THR A 103 6.83 -17.86 -8.16
N GLY A 104 6.23 -18.45 -7.11
CA GLY A 104 6.88 -19.47 -6.28
C GLY A 104 8.03 -18.94 -5.41
N LYS A 105 8.13 -17.63 -5.23
CA LYS A 105 9.19 -16.92 -4.48
C LYS A 105 8.72 -16.44 -3.11
N TRP A 106 7.68 -17.06 -2.55
CA TRP A 106 7.23 -16.74 -1.20
C TRP A 106 8.36 -16.95 -0.18
N GLY A 107 8.51 -16.02 0.77
CA GLY A 107 9.51 -16.12 1.85
C GLY A 107 10.92 -15.64 1.49
N ILE A 108 11.17 -15.08 0.29
CA ILE A 108 12.44 -14.41 0.00
C ILE A 108 12.61 -13.15 0.88
N LYS A 109 13.85 -12.89 1.32
CA LYS A 109 14.17 -11.74 2.20
C LYS A 109 13.87 -10.37 1.57
N ALA A 110 13.96 -10.25 0.25
CA ALA A 110 13.71 -9.00 -0.48
C ALA A 110 13.26 -9.30 -1.92
N PRO A 111 12.15 -8.71 -2.40
CA PRO A 111 11.73 -8.81 -3.80
C PRO A 111 12.74 -8.14 -4.75
N THR A 112 12.92 -8.70 -5.95
CA THR A 112 13.79 -8.13 -6.98
C THR A 112 13.03 -7.11 -7.84
N GLN A 113 13.75 -6.38 -8.69
CA GLN A 113 13.16 -5.34 -9.55
C GLN A 113 12.01 -5.87 -10.44
N PRO A 114 12.11 -7.05 -11.08
CA PRO A 114 10.98 -7.68 -11.76
C PRO A 114 9.72 -7.87 -10.90
N GLU A 115 9.84 -8.37 -9.66
CA GLU A 115 8.66 -8.56 -8.80
C GLU A 115 8.05 -7.23 -8.37
N TRP A 116 8.87 -6.24 -8.06
CA TRP A 116 8.41 -4.87 -7.80
C TRP A 116 7.66 -4.29 -9.00
N GLY A 117 8.20 -4.47 -10.21
CA GLY A 117 7.55 -4.01 -11.44
C GLY A 117 6.17 -4.65 -11.63
N GLN A 118 6.04 -5.95 -11.39
CA GLN A 118 4.74 -6.64 -11.44
C GLN A 118 3.79 -6.17 -10.34
N GLY A 119 4.27 -5.99 -9.11
CA GLY A 119 3.46 -5.51 -7.99
C GLY A 119 2.88 -4.12 -8.26
N ILE A 120 3.73 -3.20 -8.75
CA ILE A 120 3.30 -1.85 -9.18
C ILE A 120 2.27 -1.96 -10.29
N THR A 121 2.51 -2.79 -11.31
CA THR A 121 1.58 -2.99 -12.42
C THR A 121 0.20 -3.43 -11.92
N TYR A 122 0.14 -4.35 -10.95
CA TYR A 122 -1.14 -4.78 -10.38
C TYR A 122 -1.86 -3.68 -9.61
N VAL A 123 -1.14 -2.87 -8.84
CA VAL A 123 -1.72 -1.72 -8.13
C VAL A 123 -2.22 -0.68 -9.12
N GLU A 124 -1.44 -0.35 -10.15
CA GLU A 124 -1.83 0.58 -11.22
C GLU A 124 -3.07 0.10 -11.98
N GLN A 125 -3.17 -1.20 -12.28
CA GLN A 125 -4.36 -1.77 -12.90
C GLN A 125 -5.61 -1.53 -12.05
N LEU A 126 -5.53 -1.80 -10.74
CA LEU A 126 -6.65 -1.54 -9.84
C LEU A 126 -6.99 -0.05 -9.74
N ILE A 127 -5.99 0.82 -9.61
CA ILE A 127 -6.19 2.27 -9.59
C ILE A 127 -6.83 2.75 -10.89
N ASN A 128 -6.44 2.21 -12.04
CA ASN A 128 -7.04 2.56 -13.33
C ASN A 128 -8.51 2.15 -13.42
N ILE A 129 -8.87 0.97 -12.88
CA ILE A 129 -10.28 0.57 -12.77
C ILE A 129 -11.03 1.54 -11.86
N LEU A 130 -10.51 1.80 -10.65
CA LEU A 130 -11.12 2.70 -9.67
C LEU A 130 -11.34 4.11 -10.23
N ARG A 131 -10.36 4.65 -10.96
CA ARG A 131 -10.45 5.95 -11.63
C ARG A 131 -11.52 5.98 -12.72
N GLY A 132 -11.78 4.84 -13.36
CA GLY A 132 -12.78 4.71 -14.41
C GLY A 132 -14.22 4.58 -13.90
N LEU A 133 -14.42 4.42 -12.58
CA LEU A 133 -15.76 4.29 -12.02
C LEU A 133 -16.50 5.65 -12.05
N PRO A 134 -17.79 5.68 -12.46
CA PRO A 134 -18.59 6.90 -12.48
C PRO A 134 -19.13 7.29 -11.08
N ILE A 135 -18.48 6.83 -10.01
CA ILE A 135 -18.81 7.14 -8.61
C ILE A 135 -17.56 7.64 -7.88
N PRO A 136 -17.70 8.49 -6.86
CA PRO A 136 -16.58 8.87 -6.00
C PRO A 136 -15.88 7.65 -5.38
N VAL A 137 -14.55 7.65 -5.44
CA VAL A 137 -13.69 6.66 -4.77
C VAL A 137 -12.86 7.37 -3.69
N ILE A 138 -12.97 6.90 -2.45
CA ILE A 138 -12.17 7.35 -1.32
C ILE A 138 -11.06 6.33 -1.07
N VAL A 139 -9.81 6.75 -1.16
CA VAL A 139 -8.67 5.87 -0.84
C VAL A 139 -8.10 6.29 0.51
N ILE A 140 -8.19 5.38 1.49
CA ILE A 140 -7.58 5.56 2.80
C ILE A 140 -6.14 5.05 2.72
N ALA A 141 -5.22 5.84 3.23
CA ALA A 141 -3.83 5.43 3.42
C ALA A 141 -3.42 5.75 4.85
N GLU A 142 -2.79 4.78 5.51
CA GLU A 142 -2.02 5.06 6.73
C GLU A 142 -0.59 5.42 6.33
N LEU A 143 -0.07 6.53 6.88
CA LEU A 143 1.36 6.81 6.81
C LEU A 143 2.08 5.73 7.63
N LEU A 144 2.68 4.76 6.95
CA LEU A 144 3.43 3.67 7.57
C LEU A 144 4.50 4.23 8.50
N GLY A 145 4.33 4.03 9.82
CA GLY A 145 5.40 4.17 10.80
C GLY A 145 5.94 5.60 11.05
N VAL A 146 5.36 6.63 10.44
CA VAL A 146 5.86 8.01 10.59
C VAL A 146 4.89 8.85 11.44
N PRO A 147 5.38 9.53 12.49
CA PRO A 147 4.58 10.48 13.25
C PRO A 147 3.88 11.49 12.34
N ALA A 148 2.62 11.84 12.62
CA ALA A 148 1.85 12.78 11.79
C ALA A 148 2.55 14.14 11.62
N ALA A 149 3.39 14.55 12.57
CA ALA A 149 4.20 15.76 12.50
C ALA A 149 5.23 15.75 11.35
N ASP A 150 5.65 14.57 10.91
CA ASP A 150 6.66 14.39 9.86
C ASP A 150 6.03 14.20 8.46
N ALA A 151 4.70 14.33 8.35
CA ALA A 151 3.97 14.25 7.07
C ALA A 151 4.50 15.21 5.99
N PRO A 152 4.91 16.47 6.28
CA PRO A 152 5.52 17.34 5.28
C PRO A 152 6.86 16.81 4.74
N HIS A 153 7.65 16.13 5.58
CA HIS A 153 8.92 15.54 5.18
C HIS A 153 8.75 14.29 4.31
N LEU A 154 7.71 13.49 4.60
CA LEU A 154 7.30 12.36 3.78
C LEU A 154 6.85 12.79 2.38
N LEU A 155 6.12 13.91 2.29
CA LEU A 155 5.67 14.45 1.00
C LEU A 155 6.86 14.91 0.13
N ASP A 156 7.81 15.64 0.72
CA ASP A 156 9.06 16.02 0.04
C ASP A 156 9.87 14.79 -0.42
N TRP A 157 9.94 13.75 0.42
CA TRP A 157 10.61 12.49 0.07
C TRP A 157 9.88 11.71 -1.04
N SER A 158 8.55 11.65 -1.00
CA SER A 158 7.72 11.01 -2.04
C SER A 158 7.90 11.71 -3.39
N HIS A 159 7.93 13.05 -3.43
CA HIS A 159 8.18 13.79 -4.66
C HIS A 159 9.56 13.48 -5.25
N ARG A 160 10.60 13.36 -4.41
CA ARG A 160 11.96 13.01 -4.84
C ARG A 160 12.05 11.57 -5.35
N LEU A 161 11.36 10.63 -4.71
CA LEU A 161 11.29 9.25 -5.18
C LEU A 161 10.58 9.15 -6.54
N VAL A 162 9.45 9.83 -6.72
CA VAL A 162 8.73 9.86 -7.99
C VAL A 162 9.60 10.50 -9.09
N ALA A 163 10.32 11.58 -8.78
CA ALA A 163 11.24 12.23 -9.72
C ALA A 163 12.37 11.30 -10.20
N MET A 164 12.88 10.41 -9.33
CA MET A 164 13.89 9.41 -9.70
C MET A 164 13.40 8.38 -10.73
N TYR A 165 12.09 8.10 -10.78
CA TYR A 165 11.50 7.16 -11.73
C TYR A 165 10.95 7.83 -13.00
N GLN A 166 10.56 9.11 -12.94
CA GLN A 166 10.08 9.87 -14.10
C GLN A 166 11.21 10.37 -15.00
N PHE A 167 12.40 10.62 -14.44
CA PHE A 167 13.60 10.96 -15.20
C PHE A 167 14.53 9.73 -15.24
N ARG A 168 14.92 9.29 -16.44
CA ARG A 168 15.88 8.17 -16.60
C ARG A 168 17.06 8.35 -15.62
N ARG A 169 17.27 7.34 -14.76
CA ARG A 169 18.30 7.25 -13.71
C ARG A 169 19.55 8.08 -14.02
N SER A 170 19.83 9.08 -13.19
CA SER A 170 21.15 9.70 -13.12
C SER A 170 21.68 9.63 -11.69
N ARG A 171 22.97 9.34 -11.54
CA ARG A 171 23.65 9.13 -10.24
C ARG A 171 23.45 10.32 -9.28
N ALA A 172 23.38 11.53 -9.83
CA ALA A 172 23.19 12.77 -9.07
C ALA A 172 21.82 12.84 -8.35
N ILE A 173 20.77 12.22 -8.91
CA ILE A 173 19.43 12.20 -8.30
C ILE A 173 19.38 11.17 -7.15
N GLU A 174 20.09 10.05 -7.28
CA GLU A 174 20.22 9.04 -6.22
C GLU A 174 20.97 9.62 -5.01
N ASP A 175 22.02 10.41 -5.25
CA ASP A 175 22.79 11.08 -4.19
C ASP A 175 21.97 12.14 -3.45
N GLU A 176 21.11 12.90 -4.17
CA GLU A 176 20.17 13.84 -3.55
C GLU A 176 19.10 13.14 -2.69
N ALA A 177 18.61 11.97 -3.11
CA ALA A 177 17.67 11.17 -2.33
C ALA A 177 18.33 10.57 -1.06
N ALA A 178 19.62 10.25 -1.12
CA ALA A 178 20.37 9.66 -0.01
C ALA A 178 20.77 10.67 1.09
N LYS A 179 20.93 11.96 0.76
CA LYS A 179 21.46 13.00 1.66
C LYS A 179 20.67 13.24 2.96
N ARG A 180 19.41 12.80 3.08
CA ARG A 180 18.62 12.98 4.33
C ARG A 180 18.53 11.75 5.24
N ARG A 181 19.30 10.67 5.01
CA ARG A 181 19.47 9.60 6.01
C ARG A 181 20.35 9.99 7.21
N GLY A 182 21.06 11.11 7.16
CA GLY A 182 21.90 11.60 8.26
C GLY A 182 21.22 12.70 9.07
N GLY A 183 20.48 12.34 10.12
CA GLY A 183 19.76 13.34 10.92
C GLY A 183 19.11 12.87 12.22
N ARG A 184 19.70 11.91 12.93
CA ARG A 184 19.79 11.78 14.40
C ARG A 184 20.33 10.40 14.76
N ASP A 185 21.41 10.38 15.54
CA ASP A 185 21.96 9.20 16.18
C ASP A 185 20.86 8.35 16.83
N HIS A 186 20.73 7.10 16.39
CA HIS A 186 20.28 5.98 17.22
C HIS A 186 21.45 4.98 17.31
N GLY A 187 22.63 5.49 17.63
CA GLY A 187 23.81 4.70 17.97
C GLY A 187 23.68 4.11 19.37
N ALA A 188 22.81 3.13 19.57
CA ALA A 188 22.83 2.27 20.76
C ALA A 188 22.01 1.00 20.60
N LEU A 189 22.27 0.16 19.59
CA LEU A 189 22.06 -1.30 19.71
C LEU A 189 22.69 -2.04 18.52
N ARG A 190 24.00 -2.32 18.62
CA ARG A 190 24.71 -3.45 17.98
C ARG A 190 26.21 -3.28 18.16
N ARG A 191 26.73 -3.77 19.29
CA ARG A 191 28.15 -4.15 19.37
C ARG A 191 28.27 -5.53 18.74
N GLY A 192 29.19 -5.69 17.79
CA GLY A 192 29.65 -6.98 17.27
C GLY A 192 29.58 -7.10 15.75
N GLY A 193 30.63 -6.65 15.07
CA GLY A 193 30.85 -6.89 13.64
C GLY A 193 31.63 -5.75 13.00
N GLY A 194 32.94 -5.94 12.78
CA GLY A 194 33.82 -4.95 12.15
C GLY A 194 33.44 -4.62 10.70
N PRO A 195 34.06 -3.58 10.11
CA PRO A 195 33.69 -3.07 8.79
C PRO A 195 33.94 -4.09 7.67
N LEU A 196 33.02 -4.13 6.70
CA LEU A 196 33.07 -4.94 5.48
C LEU A 196 34.22 -4.47 4.57
N PRO A 197 34.93 -5.39 3.87
CA PRO A 197 36.02 -5.03 2.97
C PRO A 197 35.49 -4.51 1.61
N PRO A 198 36.30 -3.70 0.88
CA PRO A 198 35.91 -3.09 -0.38
C PRO A 198 35.88 -4.09 -1.55
N GLU A 199 35.01 -3.78 -2.50
CA GLU A 199 34.54 -4.59 -3.62
C GLU A 199 35.59 -4.60 -4.76
N HIS A 200 36.06 -5.77 -5.18
CA HIS A 200 37.04 -5.91 -6.28
C HIS A 200 36.35 -5.90 -7.66
N GLU A 201 36.88 -5.05 -8.55
CA GLU A 201 36.55 -4.93 -9.97
C GLU A 201 36.69 -6.24 -10.77
N ALA A 202 35.80 -6.37 -11.76
CA ALA A 202 35.73 -7.46 -12.72
C ALA A 202 37.02 -7.64 -13.54
N ARG A 203 37.43 -8.91 -13.75
CA ARG A 203 38.46 -9.28 -14.74
C ARG A 203 37.85 -10.18 -15.81
N ALA A 204 37.91 -9.72 -17.06
CA ALA A 204 37.55 -10.50 -18.25
C ALA A 204 38.56 -11.65 -18.48
N PRO A 205 38.14 -12.81 -19.01
CA PRO A 205 39.08 -13.90 -19.33
C PRO A 205 39.83 -13.59 -20.64
N GLY A 206 41.16 -13.50 -20.52
CA GLY A 206 42.09 -13.45 -21.65
C GLY A 206 42.31 -14.82 -22.26
N ARG A 207 42.47 -14.83 -23.59
CA ARG A 207 42.88 -15.97 -24.42
C ARG A 207 44.32 -16.39 -24.10
N ALA A 208 44.54 -17.69 -24.04
CA ALA A 208 45.68 -18.41 -24.62
C ALA A 208 45.24 -19.86 -24.85
#